data_AF-A0A6C0C9H9-F1
#
_entry.id   AF-A0A6C0C9H9-F1
#
_cell.length_a   1.000
_cell.length_b   1.000
_cell.length_c   1.000
_cell.angle_alpha   90.00
_cell.angle_beta   90.00
_cell.angle_gamma   90.00
#
_symmetry.space_group_name_H-M   'P 1'
#
loop_
_entity.id
_entity.type
_entity.pdbx_description
1 polymer ?
#
loop_
_entity_poly.entity_id
_entity_poly.type
_entity_poly.pdbx_seq_one_letter_code
_entity_poly.pdbx_strand_id
1 'polypeptide(L)'
;MQKKQQTSFEIMKTPFLMFQSHYTDYYNMSKDCVKGIQEETILSKIFFSPQNVDLLQKQIIGTVFKRTNGAYLIEKQNEEDLQVVMRSMFLQHARHVADHIKEQIQELNNLVTDDVVPNIISEVNQYIGYLDRTFLPRQIMDHPECVSSAGMRTLPSVTRTFDPTY
;
A
#
# COMPACT_ATOMS: atom_id res chain seq x y z
N MET A 1 -6.00 49.10 -1.54
CA MET A 1 -5.69 47.76 -2.08
C MET A 1 -6.32 46.72 -1.17
N GLN A 2 -7.35 46.00 -1.62
CA GLN A 2 -7.95 44.92 -0.83
C GLN A 2 -6.97 43.74 -0.78
N LYS A 3 -6.61 43.28 0.42
CA LYS A 3 -5.84 42.04 0.59
C LYS A 3 -6.73 40.89 0.13
N LYS A 4 -6.34 40.21 -0.95
CA LYS A 4 -6.98 38.97 -1.39
C LYS A 4 -6.82 37.96 -0.24
N GLN A 5 -7.93 37.50 0.36
CA GLN A 5 -7.85 36.41 1.34
C GLN A 5 -7.37 35.18 0.59
N GLN A 6 -6.16 34.71 0.92
CA GLN A 6 -5.62 33.49 0.34
C GLN A 6 -6.40 32.30 0.91
N THR A 7 -6.82 31.38 0.05
CA THR A 7 -7.41 30.10 0.48
C THR A 7 -6.36 29.29 1.25
N SER A 8 -6.79 28.46 2.20
CA SER A 8 -5.90 27.58 2.99
C SER A 8 -4.94 26.77 2.09
N PHE A 9 -5.43 26.37 0.91
CA PHE A 9 -4.66 25.67 -0.11
C PHE A 9 -3.52 26.50 -0.74
N GLU A 10 -3.75 27.80 -1.00
CA GLU A 10 -2.73 28.71 -1.52
C GLU A 10 -1.61 28.94 -0.48
N ILE A 11 -1.97 28.98 0.80
CA ILE A 11 -1.02 29.15 1.91
C ILE A 11 -0.09 27.93 2.01
N MET A 12 -0.62 26.71 1.87
CA MET A 12 0.16 25.46 1.91
C MET A 12 1.11 25.30 0.71
N LYS A 13 0.73 25.80 -0.48
CA LYS A 13 1.58 25.76 -1.68
C LYS A 13 2.77 26.73 -1.62
N THR A 14 2.78 27.69 -0.70
CA THR A 14 3.92 28.60 -0.57
C THR A 14 5.12 27.88 0.05
N PRO A 15 6.26 27.76 -0.65
CA PRO A 15 7.46 27.11 -0.11
C PRO A 15 7.97 27.78 1.16
N PHE A 16 7.69 29.08 1.31
CA PHE A 16 8.14 29.90 2.42
C PHE A 16 7.62 29.43 3.79
N LEU A 17 6.38 28.94 3.85
CA LEU A 17 5.79 28.46 5.11
C LEU A 17 6.51 27.20 5.63
N MET A 18 6.99 26.34 4.70
CA MET A 18 7.71 25.10 5.00
C MET A 18 9.03 25.33 5.75
N PHE A 19 9.68 26.48 5.55
CA PHE A 19 10.99 26.77 6.16
C PHE A 19 10.90 27.50 7.50
N GLN A 20 9.75 28.10 7.85
CA GLN A 20 9.59 28.89 9.07
C GLN A 20 8.79 28.19 10.17
N SER A 21 7.85 27.30 9.83
CA SER A 21 7.08 26.56 10.83
C SER A 21 7.88 25.40 11.43
N HIS A 22 7.69 25.11 12.73
CA HIS A 22 8.22 23.89 13.32
C HIS A 22 7.62 22.66 12.61
N TYR A 23 8.42 21.60 12.40
CA TYR A 23 8.00 20.41 11.62
C TYR A 23 6.64 19.83 12.08
N THR A 24 6.38 19.86 13.39
CA THR A 24 5.11 19.40 13.96
C THR A 24 3.91 20.24 13.51
N ASP A 25 4.10 21.55 13.36
CA ASP A 25 3.02 22.48 13.01
C ASP A 25 2.63 22.34 11.55
N TYR A 26 3.60 22.09 10.65
CA TYR A 26 3.33 21.77 9.25
C TYR A 26 2.51 20.47 9.12
N TYR A 27 2.93 19.41 9.82
CA TYR A 27 2.24 18.13 9.81
C TYR A 27 0.79 18.26 10.32
N ASN A 28 0.61 18.96 11.45
CA ASN A 28 -0.71 19.22 12.03
C ASN A 28 -1.58 20.09 11.11
N MET A 29 -1.01 21.14 10.50
CA MET A 29 -1.74 22.02 9.57
C MET A 29 -2.13 21.32 8.26
N SER A 30 -1.37 20.30 7.83
CA SER A 30 -1.77 19.42 6.73
C SER A 30 -2.93 18.49 7.10
N LYS A 31 -2.91 17.93 8.32
CA LYS A 31 -4.01 17.14 8.89
C LYS A 31 -5.28 17.99 9.06
N ASP A 32 -5.12 19.26 9.40
CA ASP A 32 -6.21 20.18 9.70
C ASP A 32 -6.75 20.92 8.46
N CYS A 33 -5.98 21.03 7.36
CA CYS A 33 -6.44 21.71 6.13
C CYS A 33 -7.72 21.11 5.51
N VAL A 34 -8.04 19.85 5.83
CA VAL A 34 -9.21 19.14 5.31
C VAL A 34 -10.42 19.22 6.26
N LYS A 35 -10.23 19.64 7.53
CA LYS A 35 -11.32 19.72 8.53
C LYS A 35 -12.45 20.70 8.17
N GLY A 36 -12.24 21.61 7.21
CA GLY A 36 -13.22 22.63 6.81
C GLY A 36 -13.79 22.49 5.39
N ILE A 37 -13.38 21.50 4.60
CA ILE A 37 -13.84 21.33 3.21
C ILE A 37 -15.17 20.58 3.14
N GLN A 38 -15.47 19.79 4.17
CA GLN A 38 -16.52 18.80 4.13
C GLN A 38 -17.74 19.26 4.91
N GLU A 39 -18.88 19.37 4.23
CA GLU A 39 -20.15 19.68 4.87
C GLU A 39 -20.52 18.60 5.89
N GLU A 40 -20.92 19.03 7.09
CA GLU A 40 -21.42 18.17 8.17
C GLU A 40 -22.79 17.55 7.82
N THR A 41 -22.81 16.67 6.83
CA THR A 41 -23.97 15.87 6.47
C THR A 41 -24.14 14.67 7.41
N ILE A 42 -25.36 14.16 7.55
CA ILE A 42 -25.64 12.93 8.30
C ILE A 42 -24.79 11.77 7.76
N LEU A 43 -24.64 11.69 6.43
CA LEU A 43 -23.79 10.70 5.76
C LEU A 43 -22.33 10.79 6.23
N SER A 44 -21.75 11.99 6.25
CA SER A 44 -20.38 12.22 6.72
C SER A 44 -20.22 11.78 8.18
N LYS A 45 -21.11 12.22 9.07
CA LYS A 45 -21.06 11.86 10.50
C LYS A 45 -21.09 10.36 10.74
N ILE A 46 -21.92 9.63 10.00
CA ILE A 46 -22.03 8.18 10.15
C ILE A 46 -20.83 7.47 9.51
N PHE A 47 -20.39 7.90 8.32
CA PHE A 47 -19.27 7.27 7.62
C PHE A 47 -17.94 7.41 8.39
N PHE A 48 -17.66 8.57 8.98
CA PHE A 48 -16.47 8.79 9.81
C PHE A 48 -16.68 8.45 11.30
N SER A 49 -17.82 7.84 11.64
CA SER A 49 -18.07 7.41 13.02
C SER A 49 -17.07 6.33 13.45
N PRO A 50 -16.65 6.29 14.73
CA PRO A 50 -15.72 5.27 15.21
C PRO A 50 -16.28 3.85 15.06
N GLN A 51 -17.60 3.69 15.12
CA GLN A 51 -18.26 2.41 14.89
C GLN A 51 -18.11 1.95 13.44
N ASN A 52 -18.24 2.86 12.47
CA ASN A 52 -18.03 2.51 11.06
C ASN A 52 -16.56 2.20 10.77
N VAL A 53 -15.62 2.93 11.38
CA VAL A 53 -14.18 2.66 11.25
C VAL A 53 -13.84 1.24 11.74
N ASP A 54 -14.35 0.82 12.91
CA ASP A 54 -14.12 -0.53 13.43
C ASP A 54 -14.77 -1.61 12.53
N LEU A 55 -15.96 -1.33 11.97
CA LEU A 55 -16.62 -2.21 11.00
C LEU A 55 -15.76 -2.37 9.73
N LEU A 56 -15.22 -1.27 9.22
CA LEU A 56 -14.39 -1.23 8.02
C LEU A 56 -13.07 -1.99 8.25
N GLN A 57 -12.43 -1.83 9.41
CA GLN A 57 -11.25 -2.62 9.79
C GLN A 57 -11.57 -4.12 9.81
N LYS A 58 -12.67 -4.54 10.44
CA LYS A 58 -13.10 -5.95 10.45
C LYS A 58 -13.38 -6.47 9.04
N GLN A 59 -14.01 -5.65 8.20
CA GLN A 59 -14.29 -5.96 6.81
C GLN A 59 -12.99 -6.16 6.01
N ILE A 60 -11.99 -5.28 6.18
CA ILE A 60 -10.67 -5.41 5.54
C ILE A 60 -9.99 -6.71 5.98
N ILE A 61 -9.90 -6.97 7.30
CA ILE A 61 -9.28 -8.19 7.85
C ILE A 61 -9.96 -9.44 7.27
N GLY A 62 -11.30 -9.48 7.30
CA GLY A 62 -12.07 -10.59 6.78
C GLY A 62 -11.93 -10.76 5.26
N THR A 63 -11.80 -9.67 4.51
CA THR A 63 -11.64 -9.70 3.05
C THR A 63 -10.24 -10.15 2.65
N VAL A 64 -9.19 -9.68 3.33
CA VAL A 64 -7.81 -10.16 3.13
C VAL A 64 -7.71 -11.65 3.44
N PHE A 65 -8.26 -12.09 4.57
CA PHE A 65 -8.29 -13.51 4.95
C PHE A 65 -8.99 -14.36 3.88
N LYS A 66 -10.14 -13.90 3.35
CA LYS A 66 -10.85 -14.59 2.27
C LYS A 66 -10.07 -14.61 0.95
N ARG A 67 -9.53 -13.46 0.50
CA ARG A 67 -8.80 -13.37 -0.78
C ARG A 67 -7.50 -14.16 -0.79
N THR A 68 -6.89 -14.36 0.38
CA THR A 68 -5.67 -15.14 0.56
C THR A 68 -5.95 -16.62 0.86
N ASN A 69 -7.21 -17.06 0.74
CA ASN A 69 -7.65 -18.43 1.08
C ASN A 69 -7.25 -18.88 2.49
N GLY A 70 -7.26 -17.94 3.44
CA GLY A 70 -6.91 -18.19 4.85
C GLY A 70 -5.41 -18.22 5.15
N ALA A 71 -4.54 -17.84 4.20
CA ALA A 71 -3.09 -17.84 4.41
C ALA A 71 -2.63 -16.76 5.40
N TYR A 72 -3.25 -15.57 5.38
CA TYR A 72 -2.82 -14.44 6.19
C TYR A 72 -3.96 -13.90 7.06
N LEU A 73 -3.71 -13.85 8.37
CA LEU A 73 -4.53 -13.12 9.34
C LEU A 73 -3.81 -11.84 9.72
N ILE A 74 -4.28 -10.71 9.19
CA ILE A 74 -3.69 -9.40 9.46
C ILE A 74 -4.31 -8.75 10.69
N GLU A 75 -3.54 -7.87 11.34
CA GLU A 75 -4.01 -7.03 12.42
C GLU A 75 -4.73 -5.77 11.90
N LYS A 76 -5.25 -4.98 12.84
CA LYS A 76 -5.85 -3.68 12.55
C LYS A 76 -4.81 -2.74 11.95
N GLN A 77 -5.22 -2.02 10.92
CA GLN A 77 -4.39 -0.99 10.28
C GLN A 77 -4.42 0.31 11.10
N ASN A 78 -3.43 1.18 10.89
CA ASN A 78 -3.37 2.48 11.54
C ASN A 78 -4.62 3.31 11.21
N GLU A 79 -5.28 3.83 12.25
CA GLU A 79 -6.52 4.59 12.10
C GLU A 79 -6.32 5.89 11.32
N GLU A 80 -5.17 6.55 11.46
CA GLU A 80 -4.89 7.80 10.76
C GLU A 80 -4.78 7.59 9.26
N ASP A 81 -4.08 6.53 8.84
CA ASP A 81 -3.89 6.19 7.42
C ASP A 81 -5.21 5.73 6.80
N LEU A 82 -5.99 4.92 7.53
CA LEU A 82 -7.33 4.52 7.09
C LEU A 82 -8.25 5.73 6.92
N GLN A 83 -8.19 6.71 7.82
CA GLN A 83 -8.96 7.94 7.68
C GLN A 83 -8.56 8.75 6.45
N VAL A 84 -7.30 8.75 6.04
CA VAL A 84 -6.86 9.41 4.80
C VAL A 84 -7.53 8.78 3.58
N VAL A 85 -7.56 7.45 3.51
CA VAL A 85 -8.22 6.72 2.41
C VAL A 85 -9.74 6.88 2.46
N MET A 86 -10.34 6.80 3.64
CA MET A 86 -11.78 7.06 3.80
C MET A 86 -12.15 8.45 3.30
N ARG A 87 -11.33 9.48 3.59
CA ARG A 87 -11.56 10.85 3.11
C ARG A 87 -11.42 10.95 1.59
N SER A 88 -10.40 10.33 0.99
CA SER A 88 -10.22 10.38 -0.47
C SER A 88 -11.41 9.73 -1.18
N MET A 89 -11.85 8.56 -0.73
CA MET A 89 -12.99 7.84 -1.29
C MET A 89 -14.31 8.58 -1.10
N PHE A 90 -14.51 9.18 0.09
CA PHE A 90 -15.69 9.99 0.33
C PHE A 90 -15.76 11.19 -0.62
N LEU A 91 -14.66 11.92 -0.80
CA LEU A 91 -14.64 13.09 -1.70
C LEU A 91 -14.89 12.73 -3.18
N GLN A 92 -14.48 11.53 -3.60
CA GLN A 92 -14.63 11.07 -4.98
C GLN A 92 -16.01 10.46 -5.27
N HIS A 93 -16.59 9.75 -4.30
CA HIS A 93 -17.75 8.87 -4.55
C HIS A 93 -19.00 9.20 -3.71
N ALA A 94 -18.95 10.14 -2.75
CA ALA A 94 -20.13 10.50 -1.97
C ALA A 94 -21.19 11.17 -2.86
N ARG A 95 -22.41 10.60 -2.84
CA ARG A 95 -23.55 11.08 -3.65
C ARG A 95 -24.33 12.21 -2.98
N HIS A 96 -24.14 12.41 -1.68
CA HIS A 96 -24.79 13.45 -0.87
C HIS A 96 -26.33 13.48 -0.94
N VAL A 97 -26.97 12.34 -1.25
CA VAL A 97 -28.43 12.22 -1.30
C VAL A 97 -28.96 11.88 0.10
N ALA A 98 -30.06 12.51 0.52
CA ALA A 98 -30.65 12.32 1.85
C ALA A 98 -31.29 10.93 2.06
N ASP A 99 -31.63 10.23 0.97
CA ASP A 99 -32.27 8.92 1.00
C ASP A 99 -31.25 7.78 0.96
N HIS A 100 -31.60 6.62 1.54
CA HIS A 100 -30.78 5.39 1.50
C HIS A 100 -29.37 5.52 2.08
N ILE A 101 -29.20 6.29 3.17
CA ILE A 101 -27.90 6.54 3.82
C ILE A 101 -27.14 5.24 4.14
N LYS A 102 -27.85 4.19 4.60
CA LYS A 102 -27.26 2.89 4.93
C LYS A 102 -26.60 2.23 3.71
N GLU A 103 -27.28 2.26 2.57
CA GLU A 103 -26.79 1.67 1.32
C GLU A 103 -25.59 2.45 0.80
N GLN A 104 -25.65 3.78 0.85
CA GLN A 104 -24.53 4.64 0.48
C GLN A 104 -23.29 4.37 1.35
N ILE A 105 -23.45 4.18 2.66
CA ILE A 105 -22.34 3.83 3.55
C ILE A 105 -21.76 2.47 3.19
N GLN A 106 -22.62 1.49 2.89
CA GLN A 106 -22.17 0.15 2.50
C GLN A 106 -21.39 0.19 1.17
N GLU A 107 -21.87 0.95 0.19
CA GLU A 107 -21.17 1.19 -1.08
C GLU A 107 -19.80 1.83 -0.85
N LEU A 108 -19.74 2.91 -0.06
CA LEU A 108 -18.47 3.59 0.27
C LEU A 108 -17.50 2.68 1.02
N ASN A 109 -17.97 1.91 2.00
CA ASN A 109 -17.14 0.95 2.74
C ASN A 109 -16.57 -0.14 1.82
N ASN A 110 -17.36 -0.61 0.85
CA ASN A 110 -16.91 -1.58 -0.14
C ASN A 110 -15.82 -0.98 -1.04
N LEU A 111 -16.02 0.26 -1.53
CA LEU A 111 -15.01 0.97 -2.33
C LEU A 111 -13.69 1.13 -1.58
N VAL A 112 -13.74 1.56 -0.31
CA VAL A 112 -12.53 1.66 0.53
C VAL A 112 -11.86 0.29 0.70
N THR A 113 -12.65 -0.76 0.96
CA THR A 113 -12.10 -2.11 1.14
C THR A 113 -11.45 -2.61 -0.14
N ASP A 114 -12.09 -2.42 -1.30
CA ASP A 114 -11.61 -2.91 -2.59
C ASP A 114 -10.33 -2.20 -3.05
N ASP A 115 -10.17 -0.92 -2.72
CA ASP A 115 -8.96 -0.14 -3.02
C ASP A 115 -7.77 -0.55 -2.14
N VAL A 116 -8.01 -0.74 -0.83
CA VAL A 116 -6.93 -0.98 0.14
C VAL A 116 -6.44 -2.44 0.14
N VAL A 117 -7.34 -3.41 -0.05
CA VAL A 117 -7.04 -4.84 0.11
C VAL A 117 -5.91 -5.34 -0.82
N PRO A 118 -5.86 -5.02 -2.13
CA PRO A 118 -4.78 -5.46 -3.02
C PRO A 118 -3.40 -4.99 -2.55
N ASN A 119 -3.32 -3.73 -2.09
CA ASN A 119 -2.07 -3.14 -1.61
C ASN A 119 -1.59 -3.84 -0.34
N ILE A 120 -2.48 -4.07 0.64
CA ILE A 120 -2.14 -4.82 1.86
C ILE A 120 -1.60 -6.22 1.52
N ILE A 121 -2.25 -6.95 0.60
CA ILE A 121 -1.79 -8.30 0.23
C ILE A 121 -0.39 -8.24 -0.39
N SER A 122 -0.13 -7.25 -1.25
CA SER A 122 1.20 -7.05 -1.82
C SER A 122 2.24 -6.75 -0.74
N GLU A 123 1.93 -5.86 0.21
CA GLU A 123 2.82 -5.49 1.32
C GLU A 123 3.13 -6.69 2.24
N VAL A 124 2.12 -7.51 2.57
CA VAL A 124 2.31 -8.73 3.35
C VAL A 124 3.26 -9.70 2.64
N ASN A 125 3.05 -9.93 1.33
CA ASN A 125 3.94 -10.78 0.54
C ASN A 125 5.37 -10.24 0.50
N GLN A 126 5.52 -8.93 0.35
CA GLN A 126 6.83 -8.27 0.37
C GLN A 126 7.51 -8.40 1.73
N TYR A 127 6.76 -8.25 2.82
CA TYR A 127 7.27 -8.41 4.18
C TYR A 127 7.76 -9.83 4.42
N ILE A 128 6.98 -10.84 4.04
CA ILE A 128 7.39 -12.25 4.14
C ILE A 128 8.65 -12.50 3.29
N GLY A 129 8.65 -12.05 2.03
CA GLY A 129 9.81 -12.19 1.16
C GLY A 129 11.06 -11.48 1.69
N TYR A 130 10.89 -10.36 2.41
CA TYR A 130 11.97 -9.69 3.12
C TYR A 130 12.50 -10.52 4.28
N LEU A 131 11.63 -11.07 5.13
CA LEU A 131 12.04 -11.94 6.24
C LEU A 131 12.80 -13.15 5.72
N ASP A 132 12.27 -13.81 4.70
CA ASP A 132 12.92 -14.97 4.07
C ASP A 132 14.33 -14.61 3.59
N ARG A 133 14.48 -13.52 2.81
CA ARG A 133 15.80 -13.08 2.33
C ARG A 133 16.77 -12.65 3.43
N THR A 134 16.25 -12.20 4.57
CA THR A 134 17.07 -11.73 5.69
C THR A 134 17.59 -12.88 6.54
N PHE A 135 16.77 -13.90 6.78
CA PHE A 135 17.11 -15.02 7.64
C PHE A 135 17.75 -16.20 6.89
N LEU A 136 17.43 -16.40 5.60
CA LEU A 136 18.07 -17.44 4.81
C LEU A 136 19.49 -17.05 4.39
N PRO A 137 20.42 -18.03 4.27
CA PRO A 137 21.73 -17.77 3.70
C PRO A 137 21.57 -17.25 2.27
N ARG A 138 22.38 -16.25 1.91
CA ARG A 138 22.35 -15.66 0.57
C ARG A 138 22.66 -16.74 -0.45
N GLN A 139 21.76 -16.93 -1.42
CA GLN A 139 22.04 -17.78 -2.56
C GLN A 139 23.11 -17.10 -3.41
N ILE A 140 24.26 -17.75 -3.53
CA ILE A 140 25.32 -17.32 -4.43
C ILE A 140 24.85 -17.64 -5.85
N MET A 141 25.00 -16.70 -6.78
CA MET A 141 24.70 -16.97 -8.19
C MET A 141 25.66 -18.04 -8.70
N ASP A 142 25.13 -19.03 -9.40
CA ASP A 142 25.95 -20.03 -10.06
C ASP A 142 26.92 -19.37 -11.05
N HIS A 143 28.10 -19.96 -11.18
CA HIS A 143 29.08 -19.52 -12.17
C HIS A 143 28.52 -19.73 -13.59
N PRO A 144 28.87 -18.87 -14.56
CA PRO A 144 28.47 -19.09 -15.94
C PRO A 144 29.05 -20.41 -16.45
N GLU A 145 28.19 -21.27 -16.96
CA GLU A 145 28.61 -22.51 -17.59
C GLU A 145 29.10 -22.24 -19.03
N CYS A 146 30.21 -22.87 -19.39
CA CYS A 146 30.73 -22.76 -20.75
C CYS A 146 29.82 -23.54 -21.71
N VAL A 147 29.07 -22.81 -22.54
CA VAL A 147 28.18 -23.38 -23.58
C VAL A 147 28.92 -23.79 -24.87
N SER A 148 30.22 -23.54 -24.95
CA SER A 148 31.02 -23.80 -26.15
C SER A 148 31.46 -25.25 -26.24
N SER A 149 31.17 -25.91 -27.37
CA SER A 149 31.65 -27.27 -27.66
C SER A 149 33.13 -27.33 -28.07
N ALA A 150 33.80 -26.18 -28.23
CA ALA A 150 35.20 -26.13 -28.68
C ALA A 150 36.17 -26.83 -27.70
N GLY A 151 35.89 -26.78 -26.40
CA GLY A 151 36.68 -27.45 -25.35
C GLY A 151 36.32 -28.93 -25.14
N MET A 152 35.23 -29.42 -25.74
CA MET A 152 34.77 -30.81 -25.58
C MET A 152 35.54 -31.81 -26.46
N ARG A 153 36.25 -31.29 -27.48
CA ARG A 153 37.07 -32.08 -28.40
C ARG A 153 38.49 -32.19 -27.85
N THR A 154 38.69 -33.01 -26.83
CA THR A 154 40.03 -33.33 -26.31
C THR A 154 40.59 -34.55 -27.03
N LEU A 155 41.89 -34.51 -27.35
CA LEU A 155 42.58 -35.66 -27.90
C LEU A 155 42.86 -36.68 -26.77
N PRO A 156 42.78 -37.99 -27.03
CA PRO A 156 43.12 -39.00 -26.05
C PRO A 156 44.59 -38.88 -25.63
N SER A 157 44.88 -39.13 -24.35
CA SER A 157 46.27 -39.24 -23.87
C SER A 157 47.03 -40.32 -24.64
N VAL A 158 48.34 -40.12 -24.83
CA VAL A 158 49.25 -41.06 -25.50
C VAL A 158 49.19 -42.46 -24.88
N THR A 159 48.91 -42.58 -23.58
CA THR A 159 48.75 -43.88 -22.92
C THR A 159 47.53 -44.66 -23.43
N ARG A 160 46.46 -43.99 -23.85
CA ARG A 160 45.25 -44.63 -24.40
C ARG A 160 45.36 -44.98 -25.88
N THR A 161 46.24 -44.32 -26.63
CA THR A 161 46.38 -44.57 -28.08
C THR A 161 47.10 -45.88 -28.40
N PHE A 162 47.81 -46.46 -27.43
CA PHE A 162 48.59 -47.70 -27.60
C PHE A 162 48.10 -48.86 -26.71
N ASP A 163 46.96 -48.71 -26.02
CA ASP A 163 46.37 -49.80 -25.23
C ASP A 163 45.61 -50.76 -26.17
N PRO A 164 46.01 -52.04 -26.29
CA PRO A 164 45.42 -53.00 -27.23
C PRO A 164 44.07 -53.58 -26.78
N THR A 165 43.46 -53.07 -25.71
CA THR A 165 42.22 -53.62 -25.12
C THR A 165 40.91 -53.06 -25.70
N TYR A 166 40.96 -52.43 -26.88
CA TYR A 166 39.78 -52.09 -27.70
C TYR A 166 39.97 -52.47 -29.17
#